data_AF-A0AAW5V642-F1
#
_entry.id   AF-A0AAW5V642-F1
#
_cell.length_a   1.000
_cell.length_b   1.000
_cell.length_c   1.000
_cell.angle_alpha   90.00
_cell.angle_beta   90.00
_cell.angle_gamma   90.00
#
_symmetry.space_group_name_H-M   'P 1'
#
loop_
_entity.id
_entity.type
_entity.pdbx_description
1 polymer ?
#
loop_
_entity_poly.entity_id
_entity_poly.type
_entity_poly.pdbx_seq_one_letter_code
_entity_poly.pdbx_strand_id
1 'polypeptide(L)'
;MKLYRIPFIILSLCIFVMFPISAEDLNLQTYQKIKEILSNSHHQEEGEVYNERIGKVTDVPLPYLIKIAQSKDNYVFIRARAIRLMELYQNPTSQVALEKTIEDTQENSHLRKLAINTYSRFSKIDPNRQTQFIKKFESDKDLGTVVKNTKKTNLIPQQNQIDPNKLKQMNRN
;
A
#
# COMPACT_ATOMS: atom_id res chain seq x y z
N MET A 1 -6.44 -26.45 48.50
CA MET A 1 -7.34 -25.37 48.05
C MET A 1 -6.87 -24.83 46.70
N LYS A 2 -7.30 -25.45 45.59
CA LYS A 2 -6.94 -25.07 44.21
C LYS A 2 -8.22 -24.94 43.35
N LEU A 3 -9.16 -24.10 43.76
CA LEU A 3 -10.46 -23.99 43.06
C LEU A 3 -10.86 -22.56 42.65
N TYR A 4 -10.01 -21.54 42.89
CA TYR A 4 -10.37 -20.14 42.63
C TYR A 4 -9.63 -19.47 41.46
N ARG A 5 -8.72 -20.18 40.77
CA ARG A 5 -7.90 -19.58 39.69
C ARG A 5 -8.53 -19.67 38.29
N ILE A 6 -9.45 -20.61 38.08
CA ILE A 6 -10.13 -20.81 36.79
C ILE A 6 -11.19 -19.71 36.48
N PRO A 7 -12.01 -19.21 37.44
CA PRO A 7 -13.05 -18.25 37.10
C PRO A 7 -12.50 -16.88 36.67
N PHE A 8 -11.29 -16.51 37.10
CA PHE A 8 -10.69 -15.21 36.77
C PHE A 8 -10.22 -15.12 35.30
N ILE A 9 -9.79 -16.25 34.72
CA ILE A 9 -9.36 -16.30 33.31
C ILE A 9 -10.57 -16.22 32.39
N ILE A 10 -11.67 -16.88 32.75
CA ILE A 10 -12.91 -16.87 31.97
C ILE A 10 -13.56 -15.47 32.01
N LEU A 11 -13.53 -14.79 33.16
CA LEU A 11 -14.07 -13.43 33.29
C LEU A 11 -13.26 -12.39 32.48
N SER A 12 -11.93 -12.55 32.41
CA SER A 12 -11.06 -11.68 31.60
C SER A 12 -11.29 -11.84 30.09
N LEU A 13 -11.56 -13.07 29.64
CA LEU A 13 -11.79 -13.36 28.21
C LEU A 13 -13.12 -12.77 27.70
N CYS A 14 -14.15 -12.66 28.55
CA CYS A 14 -15.46 -12.12 28.17
C CYS A 14 -15.46 -10.59 27.97
N ILE A 15 -14.55 -9.85 28.60
CA ILE A 15 -14.50 -8.38 28.49
C ILE A 15 -13.94 -7.95 27.11
N PHE A 16 -13.16 -8.80 26.44
CA PHE A 16 -12.59 -8.48 25.13
C PHE A 16 -13.60 -8.60 23.97
N VAL A 17 -14.79 -9.16 24.20
CA VAL A 17 -15.80 -9.43 23.14
C VAL A 17 -16.85 -8.31 23.03
N MET A 18 -16.81 -7.29 23.89
CA MET A 18 -17.86 -6.28 24.01
C MET A 18 -17.57 -4.94 23.32
N PHE A 19 -16.47 -4.80 22.58
CA PHE A 19 -16.31 -3.68 21.66
C PHE A 19 -16.71 -4.15 20.26
N PRO A 20 -17.98 -3.94 19.83
CA PRO A 20 -18.22 -3.87 18.41
C PRO A 20 -17.37 -2.71 17.92
N ILE A 21 -16.28 -3.03 17.23
CA ILE A 21 -15.61 -2.09 16.35
C ILE A 21 -16.71 -1.74 15.36
N SER A 22 -17.41 -0.62 15.56
CA SER A 22 -18.40 -0.15 14.60
C SER A 22 -17.65 0.04 13.29
N ALA A 23 -17.78 -0.94 12.39
CA ALA A 23 -17.43 -0.79 11.00
C ALA A 23 -18.46 0.19 10.45
N GLU A 24 -18.20 1.48 10.60
CA GLU A 24 -18.99 2.49 9.93
C GLU A 24 -18.87 2.20 8.44
N ASP A 25 -19.98 1.75 7.85
CA ASP A 25 -20.00 1.34 6.46
C ASP A 25 -19.58 2.51 5.58
N LEU A 26 -18.55 2.28 4.76
CA LEU A 26 -18.03 3.30 3.86
C LEU A 26 -19.15 3.89 3.01
N ASN A 27 -19.23 5.22 2.98
CA ASN A 27 -20.25 5.93 2.22
C ASN A 27 -20.22 5.50 0.75
N LEU A 28 -21.33 4.92 0.28
CA LEU A 28 -21.41 4.35 -1.06
C LEU A 28 -21.21 5.41 -2.16
N GLN A 29 -21.73 6.63 -1.98
CA GLN A 29 -21.58 7.69 -2.95
C GLN A 29 -20.12 8.13 -3.08
N THR A 30 -19.42 8.29 -1.96
CA THR A 30 -17.98 8.57 -1.92
C THR A 30 -17.18 7.46 -2.60
N TYR A 31 -17.51 6.19 -2.30
CA TYR A 31 -16.90 5.04 -2.95
C TYR A 31 -17.06 5.07 -4.48
N GLN A 32 -18.27 5.31 -4.99
CA GLN A 32 -18.53 5.36 -6.42
C GLN A 32 -17.82 6.53 -7.09
N LYS A 33 -17.81 7.71 -6.48
CA LYS A 33 -17.07 8.89 -7.00
C LYS A 33 -15.57 8.63 -7.09
N ILE A 34 -14.96 8.05 -6.06
CA ILE A 34 -13.53 7.70 -6.08
C ILE A 34 -13.26 6.64 -7.16
N LYS A 35 -14.12 5.62 -7.26
CA LYS A 35 -14.02 4.60 -8.31
C LYS A 35 -14.12 5.21 -9.71
N GLU A 36 -15.02 6.16 -9.92
CA GLU A 36 -15.17 6.91 -11.17
C GLU A 36 -13.90 7.70 -11.50
N ILE A 37 -13.36 8.48 -10.54
CA ILE A 37 -12.09 9.20 -10.69
C ILE A 37 -10.99 8.23 -11.12
N LEU A 38 -10.86 7.07 -10.46
CA LEU A 38 -9.86 6.04 -10.78
C LEU A 38 -10.15 5.29 -12.08
N SER A 39 -11.36 5.37 -12.62
CA SER A 39 -11.74 4.75 -13.90
C SER A 39 -11.43 5.64 -15.10
N ASN A 40 -11.33 6.97 -14.89
CA ASN A 40 -11.16 7.92 -15.97
C ASN A 40 -9.83 7.68 -16.72
N SER A 41 -9.92 7.48 -18.04
CA SER A 41 -8.80 7.10 -18.90
C SER A 41 -8.10 8.27 -19.55
N HIS A 42 -8.53 9.51 -19.30
CA HIS A 42 -7.86 10.70 -19.82
C HIS A 42 -6.49 10.87 -19.16
N HIS A 43 -5.49 10.27 -19.81
CA HIS A 43 -4.05 10.29 -19.53
C HIS A 43 -3.57 9.52 -18.29
N GLN A 44 -2.30 9.10 -18.35
CA GLN A 44 -1.55 8.64 -17.17
C GLN A 44 -1.40 9.83 -16.21
N GLU A 45 -2.47 10.14 -15.49
CA GLU A 45 -2.43 11.15 -14.45
C GLU A 45 -1.43 10.72 -13.37
N GLU A 46 -0.57 11.67 -12.98
CA GLU A 46 0.37 11.48 -11.87
C GLU A 46 -0.40 11.29 -10.57
N GLY A 47 0.23 10.66 -9.57
CA GLY A 47 -0.40 10.38 -8.28
C GLY A 47 -0.96 11.63 -7.59
N GLU A 48 -0.36 12.80 -7.84
CA GLU A 48 -0.77 14.09 -7.29
C GLU A 48 -2.14 14.55 -7.79
N VAL A 49 -2.43 14.37 -9.08
CA VAL A 49 -3.73 14.75 -9.68
C VAL A 49 -4.86 13.90 -9.08
N TYR A 50 -4.64 12.60 -8.93
CA TYR A 50 -5.58 11.72 -8.26
C TYR A 50 -5.78 12.12 -6.80
N ASN A 51 -4.71 12.44 -6.09
CA ASN A 51 -4.78 12.87 -4.69
C ASN A 51 -5.61 14.16 -4.55
N GLU A 52 -5.41 15.15 -5.42
CA GLU A 52 -6.18 16.40 -5.40
C GLU A 52 -7.67 16.14 -5.67
N ARG A 53 -8.00 15.36 -6.71
CA ARG A 53 -9.38 15.06 -7.08
C ARG A 53 -10.11 14.26 -6.00
N ILE A 54 -9.43 13.27 -5.42
CA ILE A 54 -10.00 12.47 -4.33
C ILE A 54 -10.15 13.31 -3.07
N GLY A 55 -9.21 14.22 -2.78
CA GLY A 55 -9.28 15.14 -1.66
C GLY A 55 -10.49 16.09 -1.72
N LYS A 56 -10.99 16.41 -2.91
CA LYS A 56 -12.26 17.15 -3.10
C LYS A 56 -13.51 16.32 -2.76
N VAL A 57 -13.40 15.00 -2.65
CA VAL A 57 -14.50 14.09 -2.33
C VAL A 57 -14.48 13.68 -0.86
N THR A 58 -13.30 13.46 -0.28
CA THR A 58 -13.15 13.04 1.12
C THR A 58 -11.76 13.37 1.67
N ASP A 59 -11.71 13.75 2.95
CA ASP A 59 -10.47 13.92 3.70
C ASP A 59 -9.86 12.58 4.16
N VAL A 60 -10.64 11.48 4.09
CA VAL A 60 -10.22 10.14 4.57
C VAL A 60 -10.28 9.11 3.42
N PRO A 61 -9.39 9.20 2.42
CA PRO A 61 -9.49 8.41 1.20
C PRO A 61 -9.00 6.96 1.33
N LEU A 62 -8.10 6.67 2.28
CA LEU A 62 -7.44 5.36 2.37
C LEU A 62 -8.42 4.17 2.48
N PRO A 63 -9.45 4.19 3.35
CA PRO A 63 -10.41 3.08 3.43
C PRO A 63 -11.10 2.77 2.09
N TYR A 64 -11.41 3.80 1.31
CA TYR A 64 -12.01 3.65 -0.02
C TYR A 64 -11.02 3.04 -1.02
N LEU A 65 -9.77 3.50 -1.02
CA LEU A 65 -8.71 2.95 -1.88
C LEU A 65 -8.46 1.47 -1.59
N ILE A 66 -8.44 1.08 -0.31
CA ILE A 66 -8.33 -0.32 0.10
C ILE A 66 -9.51 -1.15 -0.41
N LYS A 67 -10.75 -0.67 -0.19
CA LYS A 67 -11.96 -1.36 -0.66
C LYS A 67 -11.98 -1.50 -2.18
N ILE A 68 -11.53 -0.49 -2.92
CA ILE A 68 -11.43 -0.54 -4.39
C ILE A 68 -10.37 -1.55 -4.82
N ALA A 69 -9.17 -1.53 -4.22
CA ALA A 69 -8.08 -2.43 -4.55
C ALA A 69 -8.44 -3.91 -4.29
N GLN A 70 -9.20 -4.20 -3.23
CA GLN A 70 -9.55 -5.57 -2.82
C GLN A 70 -10.81 -6.13 -3.49
N SER A 71 -11.70 -5.28 -4.03
CA SER A 71 -12.90 -5.73 -4.73
C SER A 71 -12.55 -6.37 -6.08
N LYS A 72 -12.83 -7.68 -6.21
CA LYS A 72 -12.58 -8.46 -7.43
C LYS A 72 -13.55 -8.09 -8.57
N ASP A 73 -14.66 -7.40 -8.26
CA ASP A 73 -15.62 -6.88 -9.24
C ASP A 73 -15.11 -5.63 -9.98
N ASN A 74 -14.03 -5.02 -9.49
CA ASN A 74 -13.41 -3.88 -10.15
C ASN A 74 -12.43 -4.33 -11.23
N TYR A 75 -12.38 -3.58 -12.34
CA TYR A 75 -11.36 -3.80 -13.36
C TYR A 75 -9.94 -3.68 -12.80
N VAL A 76 -9.04 -4.54 -13.31
CA VAL A 76 -7.65 -4.63 -12.84
C VAL A 76 -6.94 -3.28 -12.86
N PHE A 77 -7.17 -2.43 -13.86
CA PHE A 77 -6.51 -1.11 -13.94
C PHE A 77 -6.98 -0.14 -12.85
N ILE A 78 -8.25 -0.18 -12.45
CA ILE A 78 -8.80 0.63 -11.35
C ILE A 78 -8.15 0.19 -10.04
N ARG A 79 -8.11 -1.13 -9.81
CA ARG A 79 -7.47 -1.74 -8.65
C ARG A 79 -5.98 -1.38 -8.58
N ALA A 80 -5.28 -1.42 -9.72
CA ALA A 80 -3.88 -1.03 -9.83
C ALA A 80 -3.64 0.44 -9.47
N ARG A 81 -4.50 1.35 -9.92
CA ARG A 81 -4.42 2.78 -9.56
C ARG A 81 -4.63 2.98 -8.06
N ALA A 82 -5.62 2.32 -7.47
CA ALA A 82 -5.84 2.35 -6.02
C ALA A 82 -4.62 1.84 -5.24
N ILE A 83 -3.99 0.74 -5.69
CA ILE A 83 -2.75 0.22 -5.11
C ILE A 83 -1.64 1.26 -5.13
N ARG A 84 -1.39 1.91 -6.28
CA ARG A 84 -0.35 2.94 -6.39
C ARG A 84 -0.57 4.10 -5.41
N LEU A 85 -1.81 4.57 -5.28
CA LEU A 85 -2.15 5.69 -4.41
C LEU A 85 -1.96 5.40 -2.93
N MET A 86 -1.93 4.13 -2.52
CA MET A 86 -1.60 3.77 -1.13
C MET A 86 -0.19 4.19 -0.71
N GLU A 87 0.72 4.49 -1.66
CA GLU A 87 2.04 5.07 -1.38
C GLU A 87 1.97 6.42 -0.65
N LEU A 88 0.88 7.18 -0.82
CA LEU A 88 0.66 8.47 -0.15
C LEU A 88 0.25 8.31 1.32
N TYR A 89 -0.24 7.14 1.72
CA TYR A 89 -0.82 6.88 3.03
C TYR A 89 -0.04 5.81 3.80
N GLN A 90 1.28 5.96 3.91
CA GLN A 90 2.16 4.96 4.52
C GLN A 90 1.93 4.84 6.03
N ASN A 91 1.03 3.95 6.43
CA ASN A 91 0.64 3.69 7.81
C ASN A 91 0.34 2.18 7.96
N PRO A 92 0.11 1.67 9.19
CA PRO A 92 -0.13 0.25 9.41
C PRO A 92 -1.29 -0.33 8.57
N THR A 93 -2.35 0.45 8.34
CA THR A 93 -3.54 0.01 7.59
C THR A 93 -3.23 -0.22 6.11
N SER A 94 -2.56 0.72 5.44
CA SER A 94 -2.15 0.56 4.04
C SER A 94 -1.08 -0.52 3.88
N GLN A 95 -0.16 -0.62 4.85
CA GLN A 95 0.82 -1.69 4.92
C GLN A 95 0.14 -3.06 4.93
N VAL A 96 -0.79 -3.30 5.86
CA VAL A 96 -1.52 -4.57 5.96
C VAL A 96 -2.30 -4.88 4.68
N ALA A 97 -2.92 -3.87 4.06
CA ALA A 97 -3.64 -4.04 2.80
C ALA A 97 -2.73 -4.47 1.64
N LEU A 98 -1.52 -3.88 1.54
CA LEU A 98 -0.53 -4.26 0.53
C LEU A 98 0.05 -5.66 0.83
N GLU A 99 0.42 -5.95 2.08
CA GLU A 99 0.92 -7.27 2.50
C GLU A 99 -0.08 -8.37 2.14
N LYS A 100 -1.37 -8.17 2.44
CA LYS A 100 -2.46 -9.10 2.06
C LYS A 100 -2.57 -9.29 0.54
N THR A 101 -2.40 -8.23 -0.24
CA THR A 101 -2.44 -8.30 -1.71
C THR A 101 -1.26 -9.09 -2.26
N ILE A 102 -0.07 -8.96 -1.65
CA ILE A 102 1.14 -9.67 -2.07
C ILE A 102 1.04 -11.17 -1.72
N GLU A 103 0.52 -11.48 -0.54
CA GLU A 103 0.35 -12.85 -0.02
C GLU A 103 -0.77 -13.65 -0.69
N ASP A 104 -1.77 -12.99 -1.29
CA ASP A 104 -2.86 -13.66 -2.02
C ASP A 104 -2.35 -14.33 -3.30
N THR A 105 -2.09 -15.63 -3.25
CA THR A 105 -1.64 -16.44 -4.40
C THR A 105 -2.68 -16.53 -5.53
N GLN A 106 -3.96 -16.26 -5.24
CA GLN A 106 -5.03 -16.24 -6.24
C GLN A 106 -5.24 -14.85 -6.85
N GLU A 107 -4.47 -13.85 -6.41
CA GLU A 107 -4.52 -12.52 -6.97
C GLU A 107 -3.83 -12.44 -8.33
N ASN A 108 -4.31 -11.50 -9.16
CA ASN A 108 -3.66 -11.17 -10.42
C ASN A 108 -2.18 -10.82 -10.20
N SER A 109 -1.29 -11.53 -10.91
CA SER A 109 0.17 -11.38 -10.74
C SER A 109 0.68 -9.96 -10.98
N HIS A 110 0.05 -9.18 -11.86
CA HIS A 110 0.38 -7.77 -12.06
C HIS A 110 0.07 -6.93 -10.82
N LEU A 111 -1.07 -7.17 -10.16
CA LEU A 111 -1.44 -6.47 -8.92
C LEU A 111 -0.51 -6.85 -7.76
N ARG A 112 -0.13 -8.13 -7.63
CA ARG A 112 0.85 -8.59 -6.63
C ARG A 112 2.21 -7.92 -6.83
N LYS A 113 2.72 -7.90 -8.07
CA LYS A 113 3.97 -7.21 -8.46
C LYS A 113 3.91 -5.72 -8.16
N LEU A 114 2.80 -5.08 -8.49
CA LEU A 114 2.59 -3.66 -8.22
C LEU A 114 2.55 -3.37 -6.72
N ALA A 115 1.87 -4.21 -5.94
CA ALA A 115 1.84 -4.10 -4.49
C ALA A 115 3.24 -4.23 -3.87
N ILE A 116 4.10 -5.13 -4.37
CA ILE A 116 5.52 -5.19 -3.97
C ILE A 116 6.23 -3.86 -4.26
N ASN A 117 6.10 -3.32 -5.47
CA ASN A 117 6.75 -2.07 -5.83
C ASN A 117 6.27 -0.91 -4.96
N THR A 118 4.96 -0.77 -4.75
CA THR A 118 4.39 0.25 -3.87
C THR A 118 4.86 0.07 -2.43
N TYR A 119 4.80 -1.16 -1.91
CA TYR A 119 5.22 -1.47 -0.54
C TYR A 119 6.71 -1.18 -0.32
N SER A 120 7.58 -1.47 -1.31
CA SER A 120 9.02 -1.19 -1.23
C SER A 120 9.40 0.29 -1.16
N ARG A 121 8.47 1.19 -1.51
CA ARG A 121 8.66 2.65 -1.45
C ARG A 121 8.20 3.25 -0.13
N PHE A 122 7.63 2.44 0.77
CA PHE A 122 7.26 2.93 2.09
C PHE A 122 8.53 3.30 2.86
N SER A 123 8.70 4.58 3.16
CA SER A 123 9.81 5.13 3.94
C SER A 123 9.43 5.38 5.40
N LYS A 124 8.13 5.41 5.72
CA LYS A 124 7.60 5.65 7.08
C LYS A 124 7.42 4.38 7.93
N ILE A 125 7.87 3.21 7.44
CA ILE A 125 7.77 1.93 8.16
C ILE A 125 9.17 1.39 8.49
N ASP A 126 9.25 0.43 9.41
CA ASP A 126 10.50 -0.25 9.75
C ASP A 126 11.14 -0.89 8.50
N PRO A 127 12.31 -0.39 8.03
CA PRO A 127 12.97 -0.89 6.84
C PRO A 127 13.39 -2.37 6.96
N ASN A 128 13.69 -2.85 8.17
CA ASN A 128 14.07 -4.23 8.40
C ASN A 128 12.86 -5.15 8.22
N ARG A 129 11.71 -4.81 8.83
CA ARG A 129 10.45 -5.54 8.62
C ARG A 129 10.06 -5.56 7.16
N GLN A 130 10.11 -4.41 6.48
CA GLN A 130 9.77 -4.28 5.06
C GLN A 130 10.66 -5.18 4.21
N THR A 131 11.98 -5.13 4.41
CA THR A 131 12.95 -5.93 3.67
C THR A 131 12.75 -7.41 3.91
N GLN A 132 12.57 -7.82 5.17
CA GLN A 132 12.31 -9.22 5.54
C GLN A 132 11.02 -9.73 4.93
N PHE A 133 9.96 -8.92 4.92
CA PHE A 133 8.69 -9.27 4.30
C PHE A 133 8.84 -9.50 2.79
N ILE A 134 9.42 -8.54 2.06
CA ILE A 134 9.60 -8.65 0.60
C ILE A 134 10.49 -9.86 0.25
N LYS A 135 11.54 -10.13 1.05
CA LYS A 135 12.49 -11.22 0.80
C LYS A 135 11.84 -12.61 0.80
N LYS A 136 10.71 -12.80 1.49
CA LYS A 136 9.94 -14.06 1.46
C LYS A 136 9.56 -14.48 0.04
N PHE A 137 9.40 -13.52 -0.87
CA PHE A 137 8.94 -13.75 -2.24
C PHE A 137 10.08 -13.81 -3.27
N GLU A 138 11.35 -13.85 -2.84
CA GLU A 138 12.50 -13.87 -3.75
C GLU A 138 12.55 -15.11 -4.66
N SER A 139 12.02 -16.24 -4.17
CA SER A 139 11.92 -17.52 -4.90
C SER A 139 10.53 -17.74 -5.53
N ASP A 140 9.60 -16.81 -5.37
CA ASP A 140 8.27 -16.90 -5.98
C ASP A 140 8.39 -16.76 -7.52
N LYS A 141 7.74 -17.65 -8.25
CA LYS A 141 7.81 -17.74 -9.72
C LYS A 141 7.41 -16.43 -10.40
N ASP A 142 6.39 -15.77 -9.87
CA ASP A 142 5.84 -14.54 -10.45
C ASP A 142 6.50 -13.29 -9.86
N LEU A 143 6.84 -13.31 -8.57
CA LEU A 143 7.28 -12.13 -7.83
C LEU A 143 8.79 -11.98 -7.73
N GLY A 144 9.56 -13.07 -7.85
CA GLY A 144 11.00 -13.09 -7.58
C GLY A 144 11.80 -12.08 -8.41
N THR A 145 11.42 -11.86 -9.67
CA THR A 145 12.08 -10.85 -10.53
C THR A 145 11.86 -9.43 -10.00
N VAL A 146 10.65 -9.11 -9.54
CA VAL A 146 10.34 -7.79 -9.00
C VAL A 146 11.04 -7.57 -7.66
N VAL A 147 11.08 -8.59 -6.79
CA VAL A 147 11.82 -8.58 -5.52
C VAL A 147 13.32 -8.30 -5.73
N LYS A 148 13.94 -8.91 -6.74
CA LYS A 148 15.35 -8.67 -7.04
C LYS A 148 15.61 -7.27 -7.57
N ASN A 149 14.65 -6.69 -8.29
CA ASN A 149 14.78 -5.35 -8.86
C ASN A 149 14.56 -4.25 -7.81
N THR A 150 13.64 -4.42 -6.85
CA THR A 150 13.43 -3.45 -5.77
C THR A 150 14.69 -3.28 -4.89
N LYS A 151 15.44 -4.38 -4.66
CA LYS A 151 16.75 -4.32 -3.97
C LYS A 151 17.75 -3.41 -4.70
N LYS A 152 17.81 -3.44 -6.03
CA LYS A 152 18.75 -2.62 -6.81
C LYS A 152 18.43 -1.13 -6.72
N THR A 153 17.15 -0.76 -6.72
CA THR A 153 16.71 0.64 -6.65
C THR A 153 16.99 1.26 -5.27
N ASN A 154 16.90 0.48 -4.20
CA ASN A 154 17.18 0.95 -2.82
C ASN A 154 18.68 0.99 -2.48
N LEU A 155 19.55 0.37 -3.29
CA LEU A 155 21.01 0.38 -3.13
C LEU A 155 21.70 1.51 -3.89
N ILE A 156 20.98 2.27 -4.72
CA ILE A 156 21.49 3.48 -5.36
C ILE A 156 21.02 4.66 -4.49
N PRO A 157 21.82 5.14 -3.52
CA PRO A 157 21.57 6.48 -3.00
C PRO A 157 21.60 7.42 -4.21
N GLN A 158 20.66 8.36 -4.31
CA GLN A 158 20.65 9.37 -5.37
C GLN A 158 22.01 10.09 -5.39
N GLN A 159 22.93 9.60 -6.20
CA GLN A 159 24.19 10.25 -6.53
C GLN A 159 23.91 11.30 -7.61
N ASN A 160 22.95 12.18 -7.35
CA ASN A 160 22.85 13.47 -8.04
C ASN A 160 23.80 14.44 -7.33
N GLN A 161 25.09 14.10 -7.30
CA GLN A 161 26.12 15.13 -7.23
C GLN A 161 26.45 15.47 -8.67
N ILE A 162 25.95 16.62 -9.13
CA ILE A 162 26.47 17.22 -10.34
C ILE A 162 27.96 17.41 -10.09
N ASP A 163 28.79 16.73 -10.88
CA ASP A 163 30.24 16.89 -10.83
C ASP A 163 30.57 18.39 -10.94
N PRO A 164 31.18 19.01 -9.92
CA PRO A 164 31.48 20.44 -9.95
C PRO A 164 32.40 20.81 -11.12
N ASN A 165 33.10 19.84 -11.72
CA ASN A 165 33.89 20.06 -12.92
C ASN A 165 33.03 20.18 -14.20
N LYS A 166 31.87 19.51 -14.28
CA LYS A 166 30.91 19.69 -15.38
C LYS A 166 30.22 21.06 -15.34
N LEU A 167 29.90 21.56 -14.15
CA LEU A 167 29.33 22.91 -13.95
C LEU A 167 30.29 24.02 -14.41
N LYS A 168 31.61 23.86 -14.18
CA LYS A 168 32.62 24.82 -14.63
C LYS A 168 32.84 24.82 -16.15
N GLN A 169 32.55 23.71 -16.82
CA GLN A 169 32.66 23.62 -18.29
C GLN A 169 31.46 24.24 -19.01
N MET A 170 30.27 24.23 -18.38
CA MET A 170 29.06 24.83 -18.96
C MET A 170 29.03 26.37 -18.85
N ASN A 171 29.77 26.95 -17.90
CA ASN A 171 29.83 28.40 -17.68
C ASN A 171 30.95 29.11 -18.46
N ARG A 172 31.57 28.44 -19.45
CA ARG A 172 32.66 28.96 -20.29
C ARG A 172 32.32 29.02 -21.78
N ASN A 173 31.04 29.18 -22.12
CA ASN A 173 30.59 29.51 -23.48
C ASN A 173 29.75 30.79 -23.46
#